data_AF-A0A4V1SVN5-F1
#
_entry.id   AF-A0A4V1SVN5-F1
#
_cell.length_a   1.000
_cell.length_b   1.000
_cell.length_c   1.000
_cell.angle_alpha   90.00
_cell.angle_beta   90.00
_cell.angle_gamma   90.00
#
_symmetry.space_group_name_H-M   'P 1'
#
loop_
_entity.id
_entity.type
_entity.pdbx_description
1 polymer ?
#
loop_
_entity_poly.entity_id
_entity_poly.type
_entity_poly.pdbx_seq_one_letter_code
_entity_poly.pdbx_strand_id
1 'polypeptide(L)'
;MIQLLINTAIVLATIIGMEALSWFIHKYLFHGPLWFIHKTHHGHNGKGWFELNDIFSIGFAAIALWLMWMGHITLDYRFWIGTGISIYGCIYFVFHDW
;
A
#
# COMPACT_ATOMS: atom_id res chain seq x y z
N MET A 1 20.50 18.63 -5.89
CA MET A 1 19.36 18.97 -6.77
C MET A 1 18.91 17.76 -7.60
N ILE A 2 19.77 17.13 -8.41
CA ILE A 2 19.41 15.96 -9.24
C ILE A 2 18.87 14.79 -8.40
N GLN A 3 19.56 14.43 -7.31
CA GLN A 3 19.12 13.32 -6.44
C GLN A 3 17.73 13.56 -5.83
N LEU A 4 17.42 14.80 -5.46
CA LEU A 4 16.11 15.17 -4.95
C LEU A 4 15.03 14.92 -6.00
N LEU A 5 15.25 15.37 -7.24
CA LEU A 5 14.32 15.15 -8.34
C LEU A 5 14.09 13.67 -8.62
N ILE A 6 15.16 12.86 -8.61
CA ILE A 6 15.06 11.40 -8.80
C ILE A 6 14.25 10.76 -7.68
N ASN A 7 14.55 11.07 -6.42
CA ASN A 7 13.86 10.49 -5.26
C ASN A 7 12.38 10.89 -5.26
N THR A 8 12.07 12.16 -5.55
CA THR A 8 10.68 12.61 -5.70
C THR A 8 9.97 11.90 -6.85
N ALA A 9 10.63 11.74 -8.00
CA ALA A 9 10.06 11.00 -9.13
C ALA A 9 9.78 9.54 -8.78
N ILE A 10 10.66 8.87 -8.03
CA ILE A 10 10.45 7.50 -7.54
C ILE A 10 9.20 7.43 -6.64
N VAL A 11 9.06 8.35 -5.69
CA VAL A 11 7.88 8.40 -4.80
C VAL A 11 6.60 8.59 -5.62
N LEU A 12 6.57 9.57 -6.53
CA LEU A 12 5.39 9.83 -7.36
C LEU A 12 5.04 8.66 -8.28
N ALA A 13 6.04 8.06 -8.93
CA ALA A 13 5.84 6.88 -9.77
C ALA A 13 5.34 5.68 -8.96
N THR A 14 5.82 5.51 -7.72
CA THR A 14 5.34 4.46 -6.82
C THR A 14 3.88 4.68 -6.44
N ILE A 15 3.48 5.92 -6.10
CA ILE A 15 2.08 6.24 -5.78
C ILE A 15 1.16 5.93 -6.98
N ILE A 16 1.51 6.36 -8.19
CA ILE A 16 0.73 6.07 -9.40
C ILE A 16 0.68 4.56 -9.67
N GLY A 17 1.81 3.86 -9.52
CA GLY A 17 1.87 2.41 -9.69
C GLY A 17 1.02 1.66 -8.66
N MET A 18 1.00 2.15 -7.42
CA MET A 18 0.19 1.58 -6.34
C MET A 18 -1.31 1.76 -6.60
N GLU A 19 -1.75 2.87 -7.19
CA GLU A 19 -3.15 3.05 -7.61
C GLU A 19 -3.56 1.98 -8.63
N ALA A 20 -2.76 1.81 -9.68
CA ALA A 20 -3.02 0.80 -10.71
C ALA A 20 -2.99 -0.64 -10.13
N LEU A 21 -2.04 -0.91 -9.23
CA LEU A 21 -1.91 -2.20 -8.55
C LEU A 21 -3.09 -2.44 -7.60
N SER A 22 -3.47 -1.46 -6.80
CA SER A 22 -4.58 -1.52 -5.86
C SER A 22 -5.89 -1.80 -6.58
N TRP A 23 -6.18 -1.04 -7.65
CA TRP A 23 -7.33 -1.30 -8.51
C TRP A 23 -7.33 -2.74 -9.06
N PHE A 24 -6.19 -3.21 -9.56
CA PHE A 24 -6.07 -4.55 -10.12
C PHE A 24 -6.31 -5.62 -9.05
N ILE A 25 -5.65 -5.51 -7.90
CA ILE A 25 -5.79 -6.45 -6.78
C ILE A 25 -7.23 -6.46 -6.27
N HIS A 26 -7.83 -5.28 -6.07
CA HIS A 26 -9.19 -5.17 -5.59
C HIS A 26 -10.17 -5.83 -6.57
N LYS A 27 -10.09 -5.49 -7.85
CA LYS A 27 -11.02 -6.00 -8.87
C LYS A 27 -10.86 -7.50 -9.13
N TYR A 28 -9.63 -8.00 -9.24
CA TYR A 28 -9.38 -9.37 -9.72
C TYR A 28 -9.02 -10.37 -8.62
N LEU A 29 -8.40 -9.93 -7.52
CA LEU A 29 -8.03 -10.81 -6.42
C LEU A 29 -9.04 -10.74 -5.28
N PHE A 30 -9.32 -9.54 -4.76
CA PHE A 30 -10.21 -9.36 -3.61
C PHE A 30 -11.66 -9.74 -3.93
N HIS A 31 -12.16 -9.38 -5.11
CA HIS A 31 -13.46 -9.86 -5.60
C HIS A 31 -13.40 -11.21 -6.35
N GLY A 32 -12.27 -11.91 -6.26
CA GLY A 32 -12.06 -13.23 -6.85
C GLY A 32 -11.59 -14.25 -5.80
N PRO A 33 -10.39 -14.84 -5.96
CA PRO A 33 -9.92 -15.92 -5.07
C PRO A 33 -9.77 -15.51 -3.60
N LEU A 34 -9.58 -14.21 -3.31
CA LEU A 34 -9.41 -13.70 -1.95
C LEU A 34 -10.71 -13.14 -1.33
N TRP A 35 -11.85 -13.35 -1.98
CA TRP A 35 -13.15 -12.86 -1.51
C TRP A 35 -13.49 -13.34 -0.10
N PHE A 36 -13.10 -14.54 0.30
CA PHE A 36 -13.36 -15.04 1.65
C PHE A 36 -12.71 -14.18 2.76
N ILE A 37 -11.61 -13.47 2.44
CA ILE A 37 -10.93 -12.50 3.32
C ILE A 37 -11.63 -11.14 3.20
N HIS A 38 -11.76 -10.66 1.96
CA HIS A 38 -12.25 -9.31 1.65
C HIS A 38 -13.74 -9.09 1.95
N LYS A 39 -14.55 -10.15 1.98
CA LYS A 39 -15.99 -10.09 2.30
C LYS A 39 -16.26 -9.42 3.65
N THR A 40 -15.33 -9.52 4.61
CA THR A 40 -15.48 -8.89 5.93
C THR A 40 -15.60 -7.37 5.83
N HIS A 41 -14.85 -6.76 4.91
CA HIS A 41 -14.84 -5.32 4.65
C HIS A 41 -16.12 -4.81 3.96
N HIS A 42 -16.72 -5.61 3.08
CA HIS A 42 -18.01 -5.27 2.45
C HIS A 42 -19.23 -5.53 3.36
N GLY A 43 -19.05 -6.27 4.45
CA GLY A 43 -20.12 -6.63 5.35
C GLY A 43 -20.39 -5.54 6.38
N HIS A 44 -21.64 -5.10 6.54
CA HIS A 44 -22.10 -4.17 7.60
C HIS A 44 -21.89 -4.68 9.05
N ASN A 45 -21.21 -5.82 9.22
CA ASN A 45 -20.78 -6.40 10.49
C ASN A 45 -19.40 -5.89 10.93
N GLY A 46 -18.72 -5.06 10.13
CA GLY A 46 -17.43 -4.40 10.39
C GLY A 46 -17.44 -3.36 11.54
N LYS A 47 -18.06 -3.69 12.67
CA LYS A 47 -18.08 -2.84 13.88
C LYS A 47 -16.97 -3.18 14.87
N GLY A 48 -16.05 -4.08 14.51
CA GLY A 48 -14.90 -4.45 15.31
C GLY A 48 -13.68 -3.60 15.00
N TRP A 49 -12.76 -3.46 15.95
CA TRP A 49 -11.48 -2.76 15.74
C TRP A 49 -10.54 -3.44 14.73
N PHE A 50 -10.82 -4.68 14.34
CA PHE A 50 -10.02 -5.45 13.39
C PHE A 50 -10.94 -6.22 12.43
N GLU A 51 -10.68 -6.06 11.13
CA GLU A 51 -11.27 -6.84 10.06
C GLU A 51 -10.26 -7.82 9.50
N LEU A 52 -10.71 -8.99 9.05
CA LEU A 52 -9.79 -9.96 8.40
C LEU A 52 -9.14 -9.35 7.15
N ASN A 53 -9.80 -8.38 6.52
CA ASN A 53 -9.28 -7.57 5.42
C ASN A 53 -8.02 -6.77 5.76
N ASP A 54 -7.81 -6.38 7.03
CA ASP A 54 -6.66 -5.59 7.48
C ASP A 54 -5.31 -6.30 7.21
N ILE A 55 -5.34 -7.63 7.04
CA ILE A 55 -4.15 -8.41 6.69
C ILE A 55 -3.49 -7.94 5.40
N PHE A 56 -4.26 -7.38 4.45
CA PHE A 56 -3.71 -6.83 3.21
C PHE A 56 -2.95 -5.54 3.49
N SER A 57 -3.52 -4.63 4.27
CA SER A 57 -2.87 -3.38 4.69
C SER A 57 -1.59 -3.66 5.49
N ILE A 58 -1.61 -4.64 6.39
CA ILE A 58 -0.43 -5.12 7.11
C ILE A 58 0.63 -5.67 6.13
N GLY A 59 0.22 -6.45 5.13
CA GLY A 59 1.11 -6.98 4.10
C GLY A 59 1.84 -5.89 3.31
N PHE A 60 1.11 -4.87 2.83
CA PHE A 60 1.71 -3.73 2.15
C PHE A 60 2.62 -2.91 3.06
N ALA A 61 2.22 -2.70 4.32
CA ALA A 61 3.05 -2.04 5.32
C ALA A 61 4.36 -2.80 5.58
N ALA A 62 4.30 -4.13 5.68
CA ALA A 62 5.48 -4.98 5.84
C ALA A 62 6.44 -4.88 4.64
N ILE A 63 5.91 -4.89 3.40
CA ILE A 63 6.71 -4.69 2.18
C ILE A 63 7.37 -3.30 2.19
N ALA A 64 6.61 -2.25 2.53
CA ALA A 64 7.13 -0.89 2.60
C ALA A 64 8.27 -0.76 3.63
N LEU A 65 8.05 -1.27 4.85
CA LEU A 65 9.05 -1.26 5.92
C LEU A 65 10.28 -2.09 5.55
N TRP A 66 10.11 -3.24 4.90
CA TRP A 66 11.22 -4.06 4.45
C TRP A 66 12.06 -3.32 3.39
N LEU A 67 11.44 -2.68 2.41
CA LEU A 67 12.15 -1.88 1.39
C LEU A 67 12.87 -0.68 2.01
N MET A 68 12.23 0.02 2.96
CA MET A 68 12.84 1.09 3.72
C MET A 68 14.05 0.59 4.51
N TRP A 69 13.92 -0.53 5.21
CA TRP A 69 15.02 -1.15 5.94
C TRP A 69 16.16 -1.58 5.02
N MET A 70 15.88 -2.10 3.82
CA MET A 70 16.94 -2.47 2.88
C MET A 70 17.70 -1.26 2.30
N GLY A 71 17.03 -0.11 2.18
CA GLY A 71 17.60 1.11 1.60
C GLY A 71 18.06 2.17 2.61
N HIS A 72 17.84 1.99 3.93
CA HIS A 72 17.99 3.09 4.90
C HIS A 72 19.42 3.63 5.07
N ILE A 73 20.45 2.80 4.85
CA ILE A 73 21.84 3.22 5.07
C ILE A 73 22.27 4.30 4.07
N THR A 74 21.88 4.16 2.81
CA THR A 74 22.28 5.08 1.72
C THR A 74 21.11 5.92 1.21
N LEU A 75 19.89 5.68 1.70
CA LEU A 75 18.64 6.26 1.19
C LEU A 75 18.51 6.05 -0.32
N ASP A 76 18.79 4.84 -0.78
CA ASP A 76 18.69 4.48 -2.20
C ASP A 76 17.24 4.31 -2.66
N TYR A 77 17.06 3.95 -3.93
CA TYR A 77 15.75 3.82 -4.56
C TYR A 77 14.77 2.93 -3.78
N ARG A 78 15.25 1.91 -3.06
CA ARG A 78 14.38 1.01 -2.27
C ARG A 78 13.71 1.77 -1.12
N PHE A 79 14.46 2.65 -0.47
CA PHE A 79 13.91 3.49 0.60
C PHE A 79 12.79 4.39 0.09
N TRP A 80 12.98 5.01 -1.07
CA TRP A 80 11.99 5.91 -1.66
C TRP A 80 10.78 5.18 -2.25
N ILE A 81 10.94 3.95 -2.76
CA ILE A 81 9.80 3.09 -3.11
C ILE A 81 8.99 2.76 -1.85
N GLY A 82 9.64 2.28 -0.78
CA GLY A 82 8.92 1.98 0.47
C GLY A 82 8.22 3.21 1.06
N THR A 83 8.84 4.39 0.95
CA THR A 83 8.21 5.67 1.30
C THR A 83 6.98 5.95 0.45
N GLY A 84 7.05 5.75 -0.87
CA GLY A 84 5.90 5.92 -1.78
C GLY A 84 4.75 4.97 -1.49
N ILE A 85 5.03 3.69 -1.20
CA ILE A 85 4.02 2.71 -0.77
C ILE A 85 3.36 3.17 0.54
N SER A 86 4.15 3.65 1.50
CA SER A 86 3.64 4.11 2.79
C SER A 86 2.74 5.34 2.64
N ILE A 87 3.15 6.32 1.82
CA ILE A 87 2.34 7.51 1.52
C ILE A 87 1.03 7.11 0.84
N TYR A 88 1.10 6.24 -0.17
CA TYR A 88 -0.10 5.72 -0.82
C TYR A 88 -1.02 5.01 0.17
N GLY A 89 -0.48 4.16 1.05
CA GLY A 89 -1.25 3.48 2.10
C GLY A 89 -1.98 4.47 3.02
N CYS A 90 -1.32 5.55 3.45
CA CYS A 90 -1.96 6.61 4.22
C CYS A 90 -3.07 7.33 3.44
N ILE A 91 -2.85 7.65 2.15
CA ILE A 91 -3.86 8.26 1.29
C ILE A 91 -5.06 7.31 1.14
N TYR A 92 -4.80 6.04 0.89
CA TYR A 92 -5.85 5.04 0.71
C TYR A 92 -6.69 4.90 1.98
N PHE A 93 -6.06 4.76 3.14
CA PHE A 93 -6.76 4.67 4.43
C PHE A 93 -7.63 5.91 4.72
N VAL A 94 -7.13 7.11 4.41
CA VAL A 94 -7.86 8.37 4.68
C VAL A 94 -8.95 8.67 3.63
N PHE A 95 -8.88 8.14 2.42
CA PHE A 95 -9.83 8.54 1.36
C PHE A 95 -10.70 7.41 0.82
N HIS A 96 -10.30 6.15 0.97
CA HIS A 96 -10.96 4.99 0.37
C HIS A 96 -11.52 3.98 1.38
N ASP A 97 -11.03 3.99 2.62
CA ASP A 97 -11.29 2.95 3.62
C ASP A 97 -12.34 3.45 4.66
N TRP A 98 -13.59 3.64 4.21
CA TRP A 98 -14.73 4.14 5.03
C TRP A 98 -16.00 3.31 4.84
#